data_AF-A0A520JZ34-F1
#
_entry.id   AF-A0A520JZ34-F1
#
_cell.length_a   1.000
_cell.length_b   1.000
_cell.length_c   1.000
_cell.angle_alpha   90.00
_cell.angle_beta   90.00
_cell.angle_gamma   90.00
#
_symmetry.space_group_name_H-M   'P 1'
#
loop_
_entity.id
_entity.type
_entity.pdbx_description
1 polymer ?
#
loop_
_entity_poly.entity_id
_entity_poly.type
_entity_poly.pdbx_seq_one_letter_code
_entity_poly.pdbx_strand_id
1 'polypeptide(L)'
;MNGNKTVSERLNAKTLDQMFVNRVEQGYECPPFVSNAILETAKSVFVPDQGNQDALTVGQVKILGISASEPAGKPLSKCAMKTAVVMLDAGKEDEEIRGNYGLAALRQARLSRITHEAWDQGVSLTQEDLAFKLLNCGVRTVRRDIKALAKRGVIVPTRGQQKDIGPGISHRVEAVRLYIDRAENILRD
;
A
#
# COMPACT_ATOMS: atom_id res chain seq x y z
N MET A 1 22.18 -43.03 24.12
CA MET A 1 21.93 -42.26 25.37
C MET A 1 20.93 -41.16 25.05
N ASN A 2 19.65 -41.42 25.31
CA ASN A 2 18.56 -40.47 25.03
C ASN A 2 18.48 -39.45 26.17
N GLY A 3 19.10 -38.29 25.96
CA GLY A 3 18.91 -37.12 26.82
C GLY A 3 17.45 -36.67 26.71
N ASN A 4 16.78 -36.63 27.85
CA ASN A 4 15.36 -36.32 27.95
C ASN A 4 15.13 -34.87 27.49
N LYS A 5 14.57 -34.68 26.29
CA LYS A 5 14.38 -33.33 25.73
C LYS A 5 13.49 -32.49 26.64
N THR A 6 13.95 -31.28 26.96
CA THR A 6 13.23 -30.36 27.85
C THR A 6 11.84 -30.03 27.26
N VAL A 7 10.89 -29.60 28.09
CA VAL A 7 9.53 -29.22 27.61
C VAL A 7 9.60 -28.17 26.50
N SER A 8 10.57 -27.25 26.59
CA SER A 8 10.86 -26.20 25.60
C SER A 8 11.31 -26.79 24.24
N GLU A 9 12.21 -27.78 24.25
CA GLU A 9 12.67 -28.44 23.02
C GLU A 9 11.55 -29.22 22.31
N ARG A 10 10.61 -29.79 23.08
CA ARG A 10 9.43 -30.48 22.52
C ARG A 10 8.41 -29.52 21.91
N LEU A 11 8.32 -28.29 22.42
CA LEU A 11 7.49 -27.23 21.85
C LEU A 11 8.11 -26.67 20.57
N ASN A 12 9.42 -26.41 20.57
CA ASN A 12 10.14 -25.89 19.40
C ASN A 12 10.12 -26.86 18.21
N ALA A 13 10.06 -28.17 18.47
CA ALA A 13 9.90 -29.19 17.44
C ALA A 13 8.56 -29.10 16.66
N LYS A 14 7.57 -28.35 17.17
CA LYS A 14 6.23 -28.18 16.58
C LYS A 14 6.01 -26.76 16.08
N THR A 15 6.99 -26.21 15.37
CA THR A 15 6.94 -24.86 14.81
C THR A 15 6.96 -24.91 13.28
N LEU A 16 6.42 -23.87 12.64
CA LEU A 16 6.49 -23.72 11.18
C LEU A 16 7.95 -23.63 10.70
N ASP A 17 8.81 -22.98 11.48
CA ASP A 17 10.25 -22.90 11.26
C ASP A 17 10.90 -24.28 11.23
N GLN A 18 10.63 -25.12 12.24
CA GLN A 18 11.18 -26.48 12.28
C GLN A 18 10.58 -27.35 11.15
N MET A 19 9.31 -27.17 10.80
CA MET A 19 8.71 -27.87 9.66
C MET A 19 9.38 -27.47 8.34
N PHE A 20 9.71 -26.19 8.16
CA PHE A 20 10.43 -25.69 6.99
C PHE A 20 11.85 -26.28 6.94
N VAL A 21 12.61 -26.20 8.04
CA VAL A 21 13.97 -26.77 8.14
C VAL A 21 13.96 -28.26 7.82
N ASN A 22 13.05 -29.04 8.41
CA ASN A 22 12.94 -30.47 8.14
C ASN A 22 12.65 -30.77 6.67
N ARG A 23 11.81 -29.96 6.01
CA ARG A 23 11.52 -30.12 4.57
C ARG A 23 12.73 -29.80 3.71
N VAL A 24 13.54 -28.81 4.10
CA VAL A 24 14.78 -28.48 3.38
C VAL A 24 15.83 -29.57 3.58
N GLU A 25 16.01 -30.07 4.80
CA GLU A 25 16.92 -31.18 5.11
C GLU A 25 16.54 -32.46 4.34
N GLN A 26 15.26 -32.83 4.33
CA GLN A 26 14.80 -34.07 3.68
C GLN A 26 14.65 -33.94 2.16
N GLY A 27 14.23 -32.78 1.67
CA GLY A 27 13.96 -32.55 0.25
C GLY A 27 15.20 -32.23 -0.58
N TYR A 28 16.25 -31.67 0.05
CA TYR A 28 17.46 -31.21 -0.62
C TYR A 28 18.75 -31.73 0.04
N GLU A 29 18.63 -32.70 0.95
CA GLU A 29 19.76 -33.35 1.67
C GLU A 29 20.73 -32.35 2.33
N CYS A 30 20.22 -31.20 2.74
CA CYS A 30 21.02 -30.14 3.32
C CYS A 30 21.39 -30.47 4.77
N PRO A 31 22.67 -30.28 5.19
CA PRO A 31 23.05 -30.38 6.59
C PRO A 31 22.27 -29.38 7.45
N PRO A 32 21.99 -29.69 8.74
CA PRO A 32 21.12 -28.85 9.56
C PRO A 32 21.53 -27.38 9.66
N PHE A 33 22.84 -27.10 9.70
CA PHE A 33 23.32 -25.72 9.74
C PHE A 33 22.97 -24.94 8.46
N VAL A 34 23.02 -25.60 7.29
CA VAL A 34 22.67 -25.00 6.00
C VAL A 34 21.17 -24.75 5.93
N SER A 35 20.35 -25.72 6.34
CA SER A 35 18.89 -25.60 6.34
C SER A 35 18.40 -24.46 7.24
N ASN A 36 19.05 -24.25 8.39
CA ASN A 36 18.78 -23.11 9.26
C ASN A 36 19.22 -21.78 8.62
N ALA A 37 20.36 -21.73 7.94
CA ALA A 37 20.79 -20.52 7.23
C ALA A 37 19.84 -20.17 6.06
N ILE A 38 19.30 -21.18 5.38
CA ILE A 38 18.26 -21.00 4.36
C ILE A 38 16.97 -20.48 4.98
N LEU A 39 16.53 -21.02 6.13
CA LEU A 39 15.38 -20.49 6.86
C LEU A 39 15.56 -19.01 7.21
N GLU A 40 16.71 -18.62 7.76
CA GLU A 40 16.99 -17.23 8.13
C GLU A 40 17.07 -16.31 6.91
N THR A 41 17.61 -16.81 5.79
CA THR A 41 17.59 -16.08 4.50
C THR A 41 16.15 -15.95 3.97
N ALA A 42 15.35 -17.01 4.05
CA ALA A 42 13.96 -16.97 3.63
C ALA A 42 13.15 -16.02 4.51
N LYS A 43 13.40 -15.97 5.81
CA LYS A 43 12.80 -14.98 6.70
C LYS A 43 13.25 -13.57 6.33
N SER A 44 14.53 -13.32 6.12
CA SER A 44 15.02 -11.98 5.77
C SER A 44 14.49 -11.46 4.43
N VAL A 45 14.14 -12.35 3.50
CA VAL A 45 13.61 -12.00 2.18
C VAL A 45 12.07 -11.97 2.15
N PHE A 46 11.41 -12.91 2.83
CA PHE A 46 9.97 -13.16 2.67
C PHE A 46 9.15 -13.00 3.95
N VAL A 47 9.77 -13.03 5.13
CA VAL A 47 9.09 -12.79 6.41
C VAL A 47 9.54 -11.43 6.93
N PRO A 48 8.79 -10.38 6.61
CA PRO A 48 9.11 -9.09 7.19
C PRO A 48 9.09 -9.17 8.71
N ASP A 49 10.19 -8.70 9.30
CA ASP A 49 10.48 -8.68 10.73
C ASP A 49 9.20 -8.37 11.53
N GLN A 50 8.85 -9.21 12.51
CA GLN A 50 7.56 -9.10 13.23
C GLN A 50 7.46 -7.87 14.16
N GLY A 51 8.42 -6.93 14.05
CA GLY A 51 8.35 -5.57 14.58
C GLY A 51 8.32 -4.44 13.52
N ASN A 52 8.33 -4.75 12.22
CA ASN A 52 8.46 -3.76 11.14
C ASN A 52 7.11 -3.35 10.56
N GLN A 53 6.61 -2.19 10.98
CA GLN A 53 5.58 -1.44 10.23
C GLN A 53 6.07 -0.96 8.84
N ASP A 54 7.34 -1.21 8.49
CA ASP A 54 8.04 -0.70 7.31
C ASP A 54 8.27 -1.74 6.20
N ALA A 55 7.78 -2.96 6.36
CA ALA A 55 7.88 -3.95 5.29
C ALA A 55 6.82 -3.74 4.22
N LEU A 56 7.26 -3.27 3.06
CA LEU A 56 6.41 -3.09 1.90
C LEU A 56 6.00 -4.46 1.32
N THR A 57 4.72 -4.66 1.09
CA THR A 57 4.24 -5.77 0.27
C THR A 57 4.39 -5.43 -1.22
N VAL A 58 4.33 -6.45 -2.09
CA VAL A 58 4.35 -6.24 -3.55
C VAL A 58 3.26 -5.24 -3.95
N GLY A 59 3.61 -4.26 -4.80
CA GLY A 59 2.72 -3.20 -5.25
C GLY A 59 2.65 -1.98 -4.32
N GLN A 60 3.17 -2.08 -3.09
CA GLN A 60 3.29 -0.93 -2.19
C GLN A 60 4.59 -0.16 -2.41
N VAL A 61 4.54 1.14 -2.12
CA VAL A 61 5.68 2.05 -2.16
C VAL A 61 5.67 2.95 -0.93
N LYS A 62 6.85 3.19 -0.34
CA LYS A 62 7.03 4.21 0.71
C LYS A 62 7.27 5.56 0.04
N ILE A 63 6.40 6.53 0.33
CA ILE A 63 6.41 7.86 -0.27
C ILE A 63 6.72 8.92 0.78
N LEU A 64 7.39 10.00 0.37
CA LEU A 64 7.62 11.19 1.18
C LEU A 64 6.62 12.27 0.77
N GLY A 65 5.88 12.80 1.74
CA GLY A 65 5.01 13.94 1.56
C GLY A 65 5.11 14.92 2.72
N ILE A 66 4.18 15.87 2.76
CA ILE A 66 4.12 16.86 3.84
C ILE A 66 3.25 16.32 4.97
N SER A 67 3.60 16.59 6.22
CA SER A 67 2.73 16.31 7.36
C SER A 67 1.36 16.99 7.16
N ALA A 68 0.27 16.22 7.27
CA ALA A 68 -1.09 16.74 7.15
C ALA A 68 -1.42 17.83 8.19
N SER A 69 -0.65 17.88 9.29
CA SER A 69 -0.77 18.89 10.35
C SER A 69 -0.13 20.25 10.01
N GLU A 70 0.63 20.36 8.91
CA GLU A 70 1.29 21.62 8.53
C GLU A 70 0.28 22.64 7.97
N PRO A 71 0.30 23.90 8.45
CA PRO A 71 -0.63 24.93 8.01
C PRO A 71 -0.39 25.35 6.55
N ALA A 72 -1.44 25.89 5.93
CA ALA A 72 -1.36 26.48 4.60
C ALA A 72 -0.48 27.74 4.59
N GLY A 73 0.20 27.99 3.46
CA GLY A 73 0.99 29.21 3.25
C GLY A 73 2.46 29.14 3.71
N LYS A 74 2.86 28.11 4.44
CA LYS A 74 4.28 27.86 4.74
C LYS A 74 5.01 27.38 3.46
N PRO A 75 6.20 27.93 3.14
CA PRO A 75 6.99 27.43 2.02
C PRO A 75 7.26 25.92 2.13
N LEU A 76 7.17 25.20 1.02
CA LEU A 76 7.36 23.74 0.98
C LEU A 76 8.69 23.32 1.62
N SER A 77 9.76 24.09 1.38
CA SER A 77 11.09 23.88 1.94
C SER A 77 11.17 23.96 3.47
N LYS A 78 10.16 24.53 4.13
CA LYS A 78 10.08 24.66 5.60
C LYS A 78 9.01 23.77 6.22
N CYS A 79 8.26 23.00 5.43
CA CYS A 79 7.24 22.11 5.95
C CYS A 79 7.86 20.85 6.54
N ALA A 80 7.33 20.36 7.66
CA ALA A 80 7.66 19.04 8.18
C ALA A 80 7.24 17.98 7.16
N MET A 81 8.17 17.10 6.83
CA MET A 81 7.95 15.99 5.92
C MET A 81 7.63 14.74 6.74
N LYS A 82 6.80 13.87 6.18
CA LYS A 82 6.44 12.58 6.78
C LYS A 82 6.30 11.53 5.68
N THR A 83 6.62 10.28 6.00
CA THR A 83 6.46 9.16 5.07
C THR A 83 5.15 8.44 5.26
N ALA A 84 4.62 7.86 4.18
CA ALA A 84 3.48 6.95 4.19
C ALA A 84 3.78 5.74 3.28
N VAL A 85 3.16 4.60 3.56
CA VAL A 85 3.15 3.42 2.68
C VAL A 85 1.83 3.40 1.91
N VAL A 86 1.89 3.39 0.58
CA VAL A 86 0.69 3.39 -0.28
C VAL A 86 0.73 2.25 -1.29
N MET A 87 -0.44 1.75 -1.69
CA MET A 87 -0.63 0.75 -2.73
C MET A 87 -0.66 1.42 -4.11
N LEU A 88 0.48 1.40 -4.80
CA LEU A 88 0.61 1.93 -6.15
C LEU A 88 0.03 0.97 -7.19
N ASP A 89 0.22 -0.34 -7.00
CA ASP A 89 -0.26 -1.39 -7.89
C ASP A 89 -1.02 -2.46 -7.11
N ALA A 90 -2.34 -2.55 -7.31
CA ALA A 90 -3.19 -3.55 -6.68
C ALA A 90 -3.30 -4.87 -7.48
N GLY A 91 -2.46 -5.05 -8.51
CA GLY A 91 -2.42 -6.27 -9.31
C GLY A 91 -3.73 -6.51 -10.05
N LYS A 92 -4.43 -7.59 -9.71
CA LYS A 92 -5.61 -8.05 -10.46
C LYS A 92 -6.75 -7.01 -10.50
N GLU A 93 -6.98 -6.28 -9.41
CA GLU A 93 -8.01 -5.23 -9.37
C GLU A 93 -7.70 -4.10 -10.37
N ASP A 94 -6.44 -3.65 -10.40
CA ASP A 94 -5.99 -2.61 -11.33
C ASP A 94 -6.07 -3.10 -12.79
N GLU A 95 -5.79 -4.39 -13.03
CA GLU A 95 -5.90 -5.01 -14.35
C GLU A 95 -7.35 -5.11 -14.81
N GLU A 96 -8.29 -5.48 -13.93
CA GLU A 96 -9.73 -5.50 -14.22
C GLU A 96 -10.26 -4.09 -14.54
N ILE A 97 -9.86 -3.08 -13.75
CA ILE A 97 -10.23 -1.68 -14.02
C ILE A 97 -9.67 -1.23 -15.39
N ARG A 98 -8.42 -1.58 -15.69
CA ARG A 98 -7.78 -1.26 -16.97
C ARG A 98 -8.51 -1.91 -18.14
N GLY A 99 -8.86 -3.19 -18.01
CA GLY A 99 -9.55 -3.96 -19.04
C GLY A 99 -10.96 -3.44 -19.33
N ASN A 100 -11.73 -3.13 -18.28
CA ASN A 100 -13.14 -2.77 -18.41
C ASN A 100 -13.38 -1.27 -18.66
N TYR A 101 -12.52 -0.41 -18.12
CA TYR A 101 -12.76 1.04 -18.07
C TYR A 101 -11.59 1.90 -18.59
N GLY A 102 -10.48 1.28 -18.97
CA GLY A 102 -9.33 1.92 -19.61
C GLY A 102 -8.40 2.69 -18.66
N LEU A 103 -7.33 3.24 -19.24
CA LEU A 103 -6.22 3.85 -18.50
C LEU A 103 -6.61 5.09 -17.67
N ALA A 104 -7.62 5.84 -18.12
CA ALA A 104 -8.08 7.01 -17.37
C ALA A 104 -8.79 6.61 -16.07
N ALA A 105 -9.60 5.54 -16.10
CA ALA A 105 -10.27 5.00 -14.93
C ALA A 105 -9.26 4.40 -13.95
N LEU A 106 -8.30 3.61 -14.44
CA LEU A 106 -7.20 3.09 -13.62
C LEU A 106 -6.45 4.20 -12.89
N ARG A 107 -6.07 5.27 -13.61
CA ARG A 107 -5.35 6.39 -13.00
C ARG A 107 -6.19 7.11 -11.94
N GLN A 108 -7.49 7.26 -12.16
CA GLN A 108 -8.42 7.84 -11.19
C GLN A 108 -8.58 6.97 -9.94
N ALA A 109 -8.66 5.65 -10.10
CA ALA A 109 -8.70 4.70 -9.00
C ALA A 109 -7.41 4.76 -8.15
N ARG A 110 -6.24 4.70 -8.80
CA ARG A 110 -4.93 4.85 -8.15
C ARG A 110 -4.80 6.20 -7.43
N LEU A 111 -5.19 7.29 -8.09
CA LEU A 111 -5.16 8.63 -7.51
C LEU A 111 -5.98 8.71 -6.21
N SER A 112 -7.20 8.17 -6.24
CA SER A 112 -8.07 8.15 -5.06
C SER A 112 -7.47 7.27 -3.95
N ARG A 113 -7.06 6.04 -4.25
CA ARG A 113 -6.46 5.09 -3.29
C ARG A 113 -5.23 5.69 -2.59
N ILE A 114 -4.24 6.11 -3.37
CA ILE A 114 -2.97 6.65 -2.88
C ILE A 114 -3.18 7.87 -1.98
N THR A 115 -4.06 8.79 -2.37
CA THR A 115 -4.27 10.03 -1.60
C THR A 115 -4.96 9.76 -0.27
N HIS A 116 -5.93 8.84 -0.22
CA HIS A 116 -6.57 8.45 1.04
C HIS A 116 -5.61 7.69 1.96
N GLU A 117 -4.88 6.70 1.44
CA GLU A 117 -3.91 5.94 2.23
C GLU A 117 -2.82 6.85 2.83
N ALA A 118 -2.31 7.80 2.06
CA ALA A 118 -1.38 8.80 2.55
C ALA A 118 -2.02 9.68 3.64
N TRP A 119 -3.25 10.14 3.41
CA TRP A 119 -3.97 11.00 4.33
C TRP A 119 -4.27 10.32 5.67
N ASP A 120 -4.70 9.05 5.64
CA ASP A 120 -4.95 8.24 6.83
C ASP A 120 -3.68 8.05 7.67
N GLN A 121 -2.51 8.12 7.04
CA GLN A 121 -1.20 8.09 7.71
C GLN A 121 -0.68 9.49 8.10
N GLY A 122 -1.48 10.54 7.92
CA GLY A 122 -1.13 11.92 8.23
C GLY A 122 -0.14 12.52 7.24
N VAL A 123 -0.13 12.05 5.99
CA VAL A 123 0.69 12.58 4.89
C VAL A 123 -0.21 13.20 3.84
N SER A 124 0.07 14.44 3.47
CA SER A 124 -0.57 15.15 2.38
C SER A 124 0.38 15.25 1.19
N LEU A 125 -0.09 14.84 0.02
CA LEU A 125 0.67 14.89 -1.23
C LEU A 125 0.34 16.13 -2.05
N THR A 126 1.34 16.64 -2.78
CA THR A 126 1.14 17.69 -3.78
C THR A 126 0.65 17.08 -5.09
N GLN A 127 0.09 17.91 -5.98
CA GLN A 127 -0.32 17.42 -7.30
C GLN A 127 0.90 17.04 -8.16
N GLU A 128 2.04 17.66 -7.92
CA GLU A 128 3.34 17.37 -8.52
C GLU A 128 3.88 16.01 -8.10
N ASP A 129 3.78 15.67 -6.80
CA ASP A 129 4.15 14.33 -6.30
C ASP A 129 3.32 13.26 -6.99
N LEU A 130 1.99 13.45 -7.04
CA LEU A 130 1.06 12.52 -7.68
C LEU A 130 1.32 12.40 -9.18
N ALA A 131 1.55 13.52 -9.86
CA ALA A 131 1.74 13.56 -11.31
C ALA A 131 3.05 12.88 -11.73
N PHE A 132 4.17 13.33 -11.17
CA PHE A 132 5.50 12.99 -11.69
C PHE A 132 6.11 11.76 -11.04
N LYS A 133 5.86 11.54 -9.74
CA LYS A 133 6.50 10.45 -9.00
C LYS A 133 5.67 9.17 -8.99
N LEU A 134 4.34 9.28 -9.07
CA LEU A 134 3.44 8.15 -8.83
C LEU A 134 2.64 7.74 -10.07
N LEU A 135 2.04 8.70 -10.79
CA LEU A 135 1.10 8.40 -11.88
C LEU A 135 1.67 8.64 -13.28
N ASN A 136 2.94 9.05 -13.39
CA ASN A 136 3.66 9.29 -14.65
C ASN A 136 2.84 10.09 -15.68
N CYS A 137 2.27 11.22 -15.24
CA CYS A 137 1.45 12.09 -16.06
C CYS A 137 1.71 13.57 -15.76
N GLY A 138 1.09 14.46 -16.52
CA GLY A 138 1.17 15.90 -16.24
C GLY A 138 0.23 16.33 -15.10
N VAL A 139 0.61 17.39 -14.37
CA VAL A 139 -0.23 18.01 -13.32
C VAL A 139 -1.62 18.40 -13.85
N ARG A 140 -1.73 18.83 -15.12
CA ARG A 140 -3.01 19.13 -15.77
C ARG A 140 -3.93 17.90 -15.84
N THR A 141 -3.35 16.72 -16.05
CA THR A 141 -4.09 15.44 -16.06
C THR A 141 -4.59 15.11 -14.67
N VAL A 142 -3.75 15.22 -13.64
CA VAL A 142 -4.16 15.03 -12.23
C VAL A 142 -5.29 15.98 -11.86
N ARG A 143 -5.19 17.27 -12.21
CA ARG A 143 -6.27 18.26 -11.97
C ARG A 143 -7.59 17.88 -12.64
N ARG A 144 -7.53 17.36 -13.87
CA ARG A 144 -8.71 16.91 -14.62
C ARG A 144 -9.34 15.69 -13.93
N ASP A 145 -8.52 14.76 -13.47
CA ASP A 145 -8.98 13.55 -12.78
C ASP A 145 -9.58 13.87 -11.40
N ILE A 146 -8.98 14.79 -10.62
CA ILE A 146 -9.57 15.31 -9.37
C ILE A 146 -10.96 15.92 -9.64
N LYS A 147 -11.10 16.74 -10.68
CA LYS A 147 -12.41 17.31 -11.06
C LYS A 147 -13.42 16.24 -11.48
N ALA A 148 -12.98 15.22 -12.22
CA ALA A 148 -13.86 14.12 -12.64
C ALA A 148 -14.34 13.28 -11.45
N LEU A 149 -13.45 13.00 -10.50
CA LEU A 149 -13.77 12.32 -9.25
C LEU A 149 -14.72 13.14 -8.36
N ALA A 150 -14.46 14.45 -8.20
CA ALA A 150 -15.33 15.34 -7.44
C ALA A 150 -16.75 15.41 -8.01
N LYS A 151 -16.91 15.45 -9.34
CA LYS A 151 -18.23 15.37 -10.01
C LYS A 151 -19.01 14.10 -9.69
N ARG A 152 -18.32 13.03 -9.29
CA ARG A 152 -18.90 11.74 -8.91
C ARG A 152 -19.05 11.59 -7.38
N GLY A 153 -18.77 12.65 -6.62
CA GLY A 153 -18.83 12.64 -5.16
C GLY A 153 -17.59 12.05 -4.48
N VAL A 154 -16.51 11.78 -5.22
CA VAL A 154 -15.25 11.26 -4.66
C VAL A 154 -14.33 12.43 -4.33
N ILE A 155 -14.02 12.58 -3.04
CA ILE A 155 -13.06 13.57 -2.54
C ILE A 155 -11.65 13.03 -2.80
N VAL A 156 -10.72 13.91 -3.19
CA VAL A 156 -9.30 13.54 -3.33
C VAL A 156 -8.47 14.43 -2.39
N PRO A 157 -8.04 13.92 -1.22
CA PRO A 157 -7.29 14.70 -0.25
C PRO A 157 -5.90 15.00 -0.80
N THR A 158 -5.74 16.20 -1.35
CA THR A 158 -4.45 16.76 -1.77
C THR A 158 -4.18 18.03 -0.99
N ARG A 159 -2.90 18.43 -0.90
CA ARG A 159 -2.53 19.63 -0.14
C ARG A 159 -3.28 20.89 -0.56
N GLY A 160 -3.54 21.06 -1.86
CA GLY A 160 -4.27 22.21 -2.40
C GLY A 160 -5.77 22.25 -2.05
N GLN A 161 -6.34 21.16 -1.51
CA GLN A 161 -7.75 21.05 -1.11
C GLN A 161 -7.95 21.09 0.43
N GLN A 162 -6.87 21.31 1.21
CA GLN A 162 -6.87 21.30 2.68
C GLN A 162 -7.88 22.24 3.38
N LYS A 163 -8.55 23.16 2.66
CA LYS A 163 -9.50 24.10 3.29
C LYS A 163 -10.93 23.58 3.48
N ASP A 164 -11.34 22.49 2.81
CA ASP A 164 -12.75 22.03 2.82
C ASP A 164 -12.98 20.62 3.38
N ILE A 165 -11.92 19.89 3.76
CA ILE A 165 -12.07 18.53 4.29
C ILE A 165 -12.08 18.60 5.81
N GLY A 166 -13.28 18.74 6.38
CA GLY A 166 -13.50 18.66 7.82
C GLY A 166 -13.02 17.32 8.41
N PRO A 167 -12.83 17.22 9.74
CA PRO A 167 -12.10 16.13 10.41
C PRO A 167 -12.80 14.75 10.40
N GLY A 168 -13.82 14.51 9.55
CA GLY A 168 -14.76 13.41 9.75
C GLY A 168 -15.43 12.81 8.53
N ILE A 169 -14.76 12.68 7.38
CA ILE A 169 -15.35 11.91 6.26
C ILE A 169 -14.31 10.97 5.63
N SER A 170 -14.14 9.83 6.29
CA SER A 170 -13.40 8.67 5.80
C SER A 170 -14.36 7.72 5.09
N HIS A 171 -14.69 7.98 3.81
CA HIS A 171 -15.43 7.01 2.97
C HIS A 171 -14.47 5.97 2.38
N ARG A 172 -13.82 5.21 3.26
CA ARG A 172 -12.55 4.52 2.98
C ARG A 172 -12.61 3.33 2.01
N VAL A 173 -13.78 2.83 1.64
CA VAL A 173 -13.91 1.64 0.75
C VAL A 173 -15.15 1.73 -0.14
N GLU A 174 -16.22 2.40 0.32
CA GLU A 174 -17.45 2.58 -0.44
C GLU A 174 -17.25 3.35 -1.75
N ALA A 175 -16.33 4.33 -1.81
CA ALA A 175 -16.17 5.19 -2.99
C ALA A 175 -15.55 4.48 -4.19
N VAL A 176 -14.64 3.51 -3.97
CA VAL A 176 -14.09 2.69 -5.06
C VAL A 176 -15.09 1.60 -5.46
N ARG A 177 -15.76 0.98 -4.48
CA ARG A 177 -16.78 -0.05 -4.72
C ARG A 177 -18.02 0.50 -5.44
N LEU A 178 -18.55 1.65 -5.00
CA LEU A 178 -19.63 2.39 -5.68
C LEU A 178 -19.21 2.93 -7.04
N TYR A 179 -17.92 3.22 -7.26
CA TYR A 179 -17.43 3.67 -8.57
C TYR A 179 -17.39 2.52 -9.58
N ILE A 180 -17.03 1.31 -9.15
CA ILE A 180 -17.11 0.10 -9.96
C ILE A 180 -18.58 -0.30 -10.19
N ASP A 181 -19.41 -0.34 -9.14
CA ASP A 181 -20.83 -0.71 -9.25
C ASP A 181 -21.67 0.29 -10.09
N ARG A 182 -21.39 1.60 -10.05
CA ARG A 182 -22.09 2.57 -10.90
C ARG A 182 -21.67 2.53 -12.37
N ALA A 183 -20.45 2.08 -12.67
CA ALA A 183 -20.03 1.92 -14.06
C ALA A 183 -20.77 0.78 -14.76
N GLU A 184 -21.27 -0.21 -14.01
CA GLU A 184 -22.15 -1.27 -14.53
C GLU A 184 -23.60 -0.80 -14.78
N ASN A 185 -24.13 0.11 -13.96
CA ASN A 185 -25.51 0.61 -14.10
C ASN A 185 -25.70 1.71 -15.15
N ILE A 186 -24.63 2.35 -15.64
CA ILE A 186 -24.70 3.35 -16.72
C ILE A 186 -24.72 2.68 -18.11
N LEU A 187 -24.47 1.37 -18.20
CA LEU A 187 -24.50 0.58 -19.44
C LEU A 187 -25.81 -0.22 -19.64
N ARG A 188 -26.83 0.02 -18.80
CA ARG A 188 -28.15 -0.64 -18.87
C ARG A 188 -29.32 0.29 -19.24
N ASP A 189 -29.04 1.57 -19.47
CA ASP A 189 -29.96 2.56 -20.06
C ASP A 189 -29.31 3.16 -21.33
#